data_AF-A9BAM4-F1
#
_entry.id   AF-A9BAM4-F1
#
_cell.length_a   1.000
_cell.length_b   1.000
_cell.length_c   1.000
_cell.angle_alpha   90.00
_cell.angle_beta   90.00
_cell.angle_gamma   90.00
#
_symmetry.space_group_name_H-M   'P 1'
#
loop_
_entity.id
_entity.type
_entity.pdbx_description
1 polymer ?
#
loop_
_entity_poly.entity_id
_entity_poly.type
_entity_poly.pdbx_seq_one_letter_code
_entity_poly.pdbx_strand_id
1 'polypeptide(L)'
;MKVSLATSDSLIASLCREMEYIRNRYDIINKMLKTAKDVYLIKRLNVEIDRLISRKDELIAVTKGFKSTTEEGNLSKLFLLEICKRPLNWH
;
A
#
# COMPACT_ATOMS: atom_id res chain seq x y z
N MET A 1 21.88 12.05 10.15
CA MET A 1 21.71 12.49 8.75
C MET A 1 20.24 12.34 8.37
N LYS A 2 19.54 13.43 8.08
CA LYS A 2 18.13 13.42 7.66
C LYS A 2 18.13 13.49 6.14
N VAL A 3 18.05 12.33 5.47
CA VAL A 3 18.05 12.26 4.00
C VAL A 3 16.70 12.80 3.52
N SER A 4 16.69 14.02 2.99
CA SER A 4 15.54 14.53 2.25
C SER A 4 15.58 13.91 0.85
N LEU A 5 14.79 12.87 0.63
CA LEU A 5 14.64 12.26 -0.69
C LEU A 5 13.93 13.26 -1.60
N ALA A 6 14.68 13.98 -2.43
CA ALA A 6 14.14 14.63 -3.62
C ALA A 6 13.40 13.53 -4.43
N THR A 7 12.09 13.53 -4.31
CA THR A 7 11.25 12.40 -4.71
C THR A 7 10.88 12.58 -6.16
N SER A 8 11.42 11.75 -7.06
CA SER A 8 11.04 11.78 -8.48
C SER A 8 9.60 11.31 -8.65
N ASP A 9 8.86 11.88 -9.60
CA ASP A 9 7.49 11.45 -9.91
C ASP A 9 7.43 9.97 -10.32
N SER A 10 8.53 9.43 -10.87
CA SER A 10 8.67 7.99 -11.18
C SER A 10 8.64 7.08 -9.94
N LEU A 11 9.20 7.54 -8.82
CA LEU A 11 9.13 6.82 -7.55
C LEU A 11 7.71 6.84 -7.02
N ILE A 12 7.07 8.01 -7.02
CA ILE A 12 5.68 8.15 -6.57
C ILE A 12 4.74 7.27 -7.39
N ALA A 13 4.88 7.28 -8.72
CA ALA A 13 4.10 6.42 -9.62
C ALA A 13 4.32 4.92 -9.33
N SER A 14 5.53 4.52 -8.95
CA SER A 14 5.84 3.13 -8.57
C SER A 14 5.19 2.75 -7.24
N LEU A 15 5.19 3.64 -6.25
CA LEU A 15 4.49 3.43 -4.97
C LEU A 15 2.97 3.38 -5.15
N CYS A 16 2.40 4.18 -6.04
CA CYS A 16 0.97 4.10 -6.40
C CYS A 16 0.62 2.73 -7.01
N ARG A 17 1.42 2.25 -7.98
CA ARG A 17 1.23 0.92 -8.59
C ARG A 17 1.36 -0.21 -7.57
N GLU A 18 2.27 -0.06 -6.61
CA GLU A 18 2.43 -1.04 -5.54
C GLU A 18 1.18 -1.09 -4.64
N MET A 19 0.63 0.07 -4.26
CA MET A 19 -0.61 0.13 -3.48
C MET A 19 -1.81 -0.47 -4.25
N GLU A 20 -1.89 -0.26 -5.57
CA GLU A 20 -2.89 -0.89 -6.42
C GLU A 20 -2.73 -2.42 -6.46
N TYR A 21 -1.50 -2.91 -6.62
CA TYR A 21 -1.20 -4.34 -6.55
C TYR A 21 -1.65 -4.96 -5.22
N ILE A 22 -1.33 -4.32 -4.10
CA ILE A 22 -1.72 -4.80 -2.76
C ILE A 22 -3.25 -4.92 -2.66
N ARG A 23 -4.01 -3.92 -3.12
CA ARG A 23 -5.48 -3.96 -3.10
C ARG A 23 -6.04 -5.09 -3.95
N ASN A 24 -5.59 -5.19 -5.20
CA ASN A 24 -6.06 -6.23 -6.10
C ASN A 24 -5.77 -7.62 -5.52
N ARG A 25 -4.58 -7.82 -4.95
CA ARG A 25 -4.22 -9.08 -4.32
C ARG A 25 -5.06 -9.38 -3.09
N TYR A 26 -5.32 -8.38 -2.25
CA TYR A 26 -6.17 -8.48 -1.07
C TYR A 26 -7.60 -8.90 -1.45
N ASP A 27 -8.17 -8.29 -2.50
CA ASP A 27 -9.51 -8.64 -3.00
C ASP A 27 -9.58 -10.07 -3.54
N ILE A 28 -8.56 -10.49 -4.31
CA ILE A 28 -8.47 -11.85 -4.83
C ILE A 28 -8.42 -12.85 -3.68
N ILE A 29 -7.58 -12.62 -2.67
CA ILE A 29 -7.45 -13.53 -1.53
C ILE A 29 -8.74 -13.61 -0.72
N ASN A 30 -9.40 -12.47 -0.48
CA ASN A 30 -10.70 -12.46 0.20
C ASN A 30 -11.76 -13.24 -0.57
N LYS A 31 -11.80 -13.13 -1.91
CA LYS A 31 -12.69 -13.94 -2.74
C LYS A 31 -12.37 -15.43 -2.61
N MET A 32 -11.09 -15.81 -2.62
CA MET A 32 -10.66 -17.20 -2.44
C MET A 32 -11.05 -17.74 -1.06
N LEU A 33 -10.83 -16.97 0.01
CA LEU A 33 -11.18 -17.34 1.38
C LEU A 33 -12.66 -17.65 1.56
N LYS A 34 -13.55 -16.88 0.91
CA LYS A 34 -15.01 -17.12 0.96
C LYS A 34 -15.42 -18.50 0.43
N THR A 35 -14.62 -19.08 -0.46
CA THR A 35 -14.91 -20.36 -1.12
C THR A 35 -14.02 -21.52 -0.66
N ALA A 36 -12.95 -21.23 0.08
CA ALA A 36 -11.98 -22.22 0.53
C ALA A 36 -12.59 -23.13 1.60
N LYS A 37 -12.40 -24.44 1.45
CA LYS A 37 -12.80 -25.47 2.44
C LYS A 37 -11.61 -26.13 3.11
N ASP A 38 -10.45 -26.10 2.45
CA ASP A 38 -9.22 -26.70 2.95
C ASP A 38 -8.59 -25.82 4.03
N VAL A 39 -8.40 -26.38 5.23
CA VAL A 39 -7.90 -25.66 6.41
C VAL A 39 -6.48 -25.16 6.20
N TYR A 40 -5.64 -25.93 5.51
CA TYR A 40 -4.26 -25.53 5.24
C TYR A 40 -4.19 -24.35 4.27
N LEU A 41 -5.00 -24.37 3.21
CA LEU A 41 -5.15 -23.27 2.26
C LEU A 41 -5.68 -22.01 2.96
N ILE A 42 -6.72 -22.13 3.79
CA ILE A 42 -7.25 -21.01 4.57
C ILE A 42 -6.15 -20.37 5.43
N LYS A 43 -5.37 -21.19 6.15
CA LYS A 43 -4.23 -20.70 6.95
C LYS A 43 -3.22 -19.93 6.09
N ARG A 44 -2.86 -20.45 4.91
CA ARG A 44 -1.92 -19.78 4.00
C ARG A 44 -2.48 -18.48 3.44
N LEU A 45 -3.77 -18.42 3.10
CA LEU A 45 -4.42 -17.22 2.60
C LEU A 45 -4.48 -16.12 3.68
N ASN A 46 -4.74 -16.48 4.94
CA ASN A 46 -4.69 -15.53 6.05
C ASN A 46 -3.28 -14.96 6.28
N VAL A 47 -2.24 -15.81 6.24
CA VAL A 47 -0.84 -15.35 6.32
C VAL A 47 -0.50 -14.37 5.20
N GLU A 48 -1.03 -14.60 4.00
CA GLU A 48 -0.83 -13.67 2.88
C GLU A 48 -1.56 -12.34 3.09
N ILE A 49 -2.77 -12.35 3.68
CA ILE A 49 -3.46 -11.12 4.11
C ILE A 49 -2.59 -10.33 5.09
N ASP A 50 -2.03 -10.98 6.10
CA ASP A 50 -1.19 -10.31 7.12
C ASP A 50 0.03 -9.64 6.47
N ARG A 51 0.65 -10.32 5.49
CA ARG A 51 1.78 -9.77 4.71
C ARG A 51 1.38 -8.54 3.90
N LEU A 52 0.21 -8.56 3.26
CA LEU A 52 -0.29 -7.42 2.49
C LEU A 52 -0.60 -6.22 3.39
N ILE A 53 -1.16 -6.46 4.58
CA ILE A 53 -1.40 -5.41 5.58
C ILE A 53 -0.07 -4.80 6.05
N SER A 54 0.90 -5.63 6.43
CA SER A 54 2.24 -5.15 6.82
C SER A 54 2.88 -4.31 5.71
N ARG A 55 2.77 -4.75 4.45
CA ARG A 55 3.35 -4.02 3.33
C ARG A 55 2.66 -2.68 3.08
N LYS A 56 1.34 -2.60 3.26
CA LYS A 56 0.61 -1.32 3.23
C LYS A 56 1.11 -0.39 4.35
N ASP A 57 1.33 -0.90 5.55
CA ASP A 57 1.80 -0.08 6.67
C ASP A 57 3.22 0.46 6.42
N GLU A 58 4.10 -0.34 5.82
CA GLU A 58 5.41 0.11 5.35
C GLU A 58 5.30 1.23 4.31
N LEU A 59 4.42 1.10 3.31
CA LEU A 59 4.17 2.14 2.31
C LEU A 59 3.66 3.44 2.94
N ILE A 60 2.77 3.35 3.93
CA ILE A 60 2.29 4.51 4.69
C ILE A 60 3.46 5.18 5.43
N ALA A 61 4.33 4.39 6.07
CA ALA A 61 5.49 4.91 6.79
C ALA A 61 6.46 5.64 5.85
N VAL A 62 6.78 5.04 4.71
CA VAL A 62 7.61 5.66 3.66
C VAL A 62 6.97 6.95 3.17
N THR A 63 5.66 6.93 2.91
CA THR A 63 4.93 8.10 2.40
C THR A 63 4.90 9.27 3.39
N LYS A 64 4.74 8.97 4.68
CA LYS A 64 4.86 9.97 5.77
C LYS A 64 6.29 10.54 5.87
N GLY A 65 7.30 9.80 5.42
CA GLY A 65 8.70 10.22 5.37
C GLY A 65 8.96 11.35 4.36
N PHE A 66 8.08 11.57 3.38
CA PHE A 66 8.25 12.60 2.34
C PHE A 66 7.97 14.05 2.81
N LYS A 67 8.01 14.34 4.12
CA LYS A 67 7.73 15.66 4.70
C LYS A 67 8.36 16.80 3.88
N SER A 68 7.51 17.75 3.51
CA SER A 68 7.78 18.84 2.57
C SER A 68 8.86 19.80 3.07
N THR A 69 9.88 20.04 2.25
CA THR A 69 10.81 21.17 2.41
C THR A 69 10.27 22.47 1.80
N THR A 70 9.10 22.48 1.17
CA THR A 70 8.49 23.66 0.55
C THR A 70 6.96 23.62 0.67
N GLU A 71 6.36 24.77 0.92
CA GLU A 71 4.92 24.98 1.20
C GLU A 71 3.97 24.65 0.03
N GLU A 72 4.50 24.35 -1.16
CA GLU A 72 3.76 23.81 -2.28
C GLU A 72 4.03 22.29 -2.38
N GLY A 73 3.31 21.52 -1.58
CA GLY A 73 3.40 20.06 -1.59
C GLY A 73 3.09 19.51 -2.98
N ASN A 74 4.11 18.94 -3.64
CA ASN A 74 3.96 18.25 -4.93
C ASN A 74 2.69 17.37 -4.91
N LEU A 75 1.75 17.66 -5.81
CA LEU A 75 0.43 17.02 -5.93
C LEU A 75 0.54 15.49 -5.93
N SER A 76 1.57 14.94 -6.56
CA SER A 76 1.83 13.49 -6.62
C SER A 76 2.02 12.90 -5.20
N LYS A 77 2.68 13.62 -4.29
CA LYS A 77 2.89 13.17 -2.90
C LYS A 77 1.59 13.19 -2.11
N LEU A 78 0.79 14.25 -2.28
CA LEU A 78 -0.53 14.37 -1.65
C LEU A 78 -1.45 13.25 -2.13
N PHE A 79 -1.42 12.97 -3.43
CA PHE A 79 -2.17 11.88 -4.04
C PHE A 79 -1.75 10.51 -3.50
N LEU A 80 -0.45 10.22 -3.42
CA LEU A 80 0.04 8.96 -2.84
C LEU A 80 -0.41 8.81 -1.37
N LEU A 81 -0.27 9.86 -0.57
CA LEU A 81 -0.70 9.84 0.84
C LEU A 81 -2.20 9.57 0.96
N GLU A 82 -3.01 10.22 0.12
CA GLU A 82 -4.46 10.01 0.07
C GLU A 82 -4.80 8.56 -0.29
N ILE A 83 -4.16 8.01 -1.33
CA ILE A 83 -4.35 6.61 -1.71
C ILE A 83 -3.96 5.69 -0.55
N CYS A 84 -2.80 5.85 0.07
CA CYS A 84 -2.34 4.96 1.14
C CYS A 84 -3.26 4.96 2.38
N LYS A 85 -3.96 6.08 2.66
CA LYS A 85 -4.91 6.17 3.77
C LYS A 85 -6.18 5.34 3.58
N ARG A 86 -6.60 5.11 2.33
CA ARG A 86 -7.83 4.35 2.06
C ARG A 86 -7.67 2.88 2.51
N PRO A 87 -8.75 2.25 3.00
CA PRO A 87 -8.74 0.84 3.37
C PRO A 87 -8.47 -0.06 2.14
N LEU A 88 -8.10 -1.32 2.39
CA LEU A 88 -7.74 -2.25 1.31
C LEU A 88 -8.96 -2.70 0.48
N ASN A 89 -10.14 -2.72 1.08
CA ASN A 89 -11.42 -3.04 0.45
C ASN A 89 -12.15 -1.80 -0.11
N TRP A 90 -11.41 -0.73 -0.42
CA TRP A 90 -11.99 0.48 -1.01
C TRP A 90 -12.31 0.22 -2.48
N HIS A 91 -13.59 0.30 -2.84
CA HIS A 91 -14.11 0.16 -4.21
C HIS A 91 -14.57 1.51 -4.75
#